data_AF-A0A1G6T550-F1
#
_entry.id   AF-A0A1G6T550-F1
#
_cell.length_a   1.000
_cell.length_b   1.000
_cell.length_c   1.000
_cell.angle_alpha   90.00
_cell.angle_beta   90.00
_cell.angle_gamma   90.00
#
_symmetry.space_group_name_H-M   'P 1'
#
loop_
_entity.id
_entity.type
_entity.pdbx_description
1 polymer ?
#
loop_
_entity_poly.entity_id
_entity_poly.type
_entity_poly.pdbx_seq_one_letter_code
_entity_poly.pdbx_strand_id
1 'polypeptide(L)'
;MLWDRLRRKPAADVPGTQTIAASHPLGYSGEIELALISAVYSAPGGEGEAPPDALAVRVVVDRWHRHRDGKPADNLSHISGLDDYAFKRVLADEACLGGRPRSCVVQDAADSLLTAQVFHAADLAAAPEVAREALRGVKGLDEATVDRFLGLLEVRSPSTA
;
A
#
# COMPACT_ATOMS: atom_id res chain seq x y z
N MET A 1 -30.20 -51.29 -9.56
CA MET A 1 -29.52 -50.86 -8.32
C MET A 1 -28.07 -50.57 -8.67
N LEU A 2 -27.80 -49.30 -8.94
CA LEU A 2 -26.49 -48.72 -9.26
C LEU A 2 -26.08 -47.91 -8.02
N TRP A 3 -24.80 -47.54 -7.85
CA TRP A 3 -24.24 -46.66 -6.79
C TRP A 3 -23.52 -47.33 -5.60
N ASP A 4 -22.47 -48.12 -5.84
CA ASP A 4 -21.51 -48.42 -4.76
C ASP A 4 -20.06 -48.56 -5.24
N ARG A 5 -19.53 -47.50 -5.89
CA ARG A 5 -18.11 -47.39 -6.28
C ARG A 5 -17.53 -45.97 -6.12
N LEU A 6 -17.73 -45.34 -4.96
CA LEU A 6 -17.00 -44.13 -4.59
C LEU A 6 -16.42 -44.21 -3.17
N ARG A 7 -15.80 -45.34 -2.83
CA ARG A 7 -14.88 -45.44 -1.69
C ARG A 7 -13.44 -45.24 -2.17
N ARG A 8 -12.93 -44.03 -1.90
CA ARG A 8 -11.55 -43.61 -1.61
C ARG A 8 -11.12 -42.39 -2.44
N LYS A 9 -11.05 -41.26 -1.77
CA LYS A 9 -9.85 -40.43 -1.81
C LYS A 9 -9.66 -39.81 -0.41
N PRO A 10 -8.56 -40.08 0.31
CA PRO A 10 -8.24 -39.28 1.48
C PRO A 10 -8.09 -37.83 1.01
N ALA A 11 -8.73 -36.91 1.73
CA ALA A 11 -8.56 -35.48 1.50
C ALA A 11 -7.07 -35.20 1.56
N ALA A 12 -6.54 -34.67 0.45
CA ALA A 12 -5.18 -34.17 0.40
C ALA A 12 -5.04 -33.14 1.52
N ASP A 13 -4.14 -33.43 2.44
CA ASP A 13 -3.52 -32.48 3.34
C ASP A 13 -2.97 -31.36 2.46
N VAL A 14 -3.65 -30.20 2.44
CA VAL A 14 -3.19 -29.02 1.73
C VAL A 14 -2.12 -28.39 2.62
N PRO A 15 -0.83 -28.47 2.27
CA PRO A 15 0.20 -27.84 3.07
C PRO A 15 0.12 -26.34 2.81
N GLY A 16 -0.14 -25.56 3.87
CA GLY A 16 0.18 -24.14 3.89
C GLY A 16 -0.97 -23.18 3.60
N THR A 17 -2.12 -23.31 4.26
CA THR A 17 -2.79 -22.08 4.71
C THR A 17 -1.92 -21.53 5.83
N GLN A 18 -0.91 -20.73 5.49
CA GLN A 18 -0.25 -19.91 6.48
C GLN A 18 -1.31 -19.01 7.09
N THR A 19 -1.75 -19.37 8.29
CA THR A 19 -2.50 -18.48 9.18
C THR A 19 -1.76 -17.16 9.19
N ILE A 20 -2.44 -16.11 8.72
CA ILE A 20 -1.98 -14.73 8.65
C ILE A 20 -1.82 -14.24 10.11
N ALA A 21 -0.80 -14.75 10.80
CA ALA A 21 -0.46 -14.40 12.16
C ALA A 21 1.04 -14.12 12.21
N ALA A 22 1.36 -12.94 12.76
CA ALA A 22 2.66 -12.37 13.06
C ALA A 22 3.41 -11.65 11.92
N SER A 23 3.43 -10.32 12.07
CA SER A 23 4.39 -9.34 11.55
C SER A 23 4.14 -8.82 10.13
N HIS A 24 3.45 -7.69 10.04
CA HIS A 24 3.80 -6.70 9.01
C HIS A 24 5.31 -6.46 9.08
N PRO A 25 6.00 -6.28 7.94
CA PRO A 25 7.36 -5.78 8.02
C PRO A 25 7.32 -4.42 8.70
N LEU A 26 8.28 -4.15 9.59
CA LEU A 26 8.38 -2.87 10.32
C LEU A 26 8.59 -1.68 9.35
N GLY A 27 8.96 -1.96 8.10
CA GLY A 27 9.09 -1.01 7.00
C GLY A 27 9.08 -1.70 5.64
N TYR A 28 9.05 -0.91 4.58
CA TYR A 28 9.07 -1.30 3.17
C TYR A 28 10.31 -0.70 2.49
N SER A 29 11.47 -0.87 3.13
CA SER A 29 12.73 -0.31 2.63
C SER A 29 12.99 -0.76 1.19
N GLY A 30 13.08 0.19 0.26
CA GLY A 30 13.23 -0.11 -1.18
C GLY A 30 11.94 -0.52 -1.90
N GLU A 31 10.76 -0.33 -1.31
CA GLU A 31 9.47 -0.62 -1.94
C GLU A 31 8.50 0.57 -1.80
N ILE A 32 8.83 1.67 -2.49
CA ILE A 32 8.08 2.94 -2.41
C ILE A 32 6.58 2.80 -2.70
N GLU A 33 6.19 1.90 -3.60
CA GLU A 33 4.79 1.67 -3.94
C GLU A 33 4.02 1.09 -2.74
N LEU A 34 4.59 0.10 -2.05
CA LEU A 34 3.96 -0.54 -0.89
C LEU A 34 3.93 0.39 0.32
N ALA A 35 5.00 1.16 0.53
CA ALA A 35 5.05 2.17 1.59
C ALA A 35 3.92 3.20 1.42
N LEU A 36 3.73 3.70 0.20
CA LEU A 36 2.70 4.70 -0.11
C LEU A 36 1.29 4.14 0.11
N ILE A 37 1.01 2.96 -0.45
CA ILE A 37 -0.29 2.28 -0.28
C ILE A 37 -0.56 2.04 1.21
N SER A 38 0.41 1.47 1.93
CA SER A 38 0.27 1.18 3.36
C SER A 38 0.01 2.44 4.18
N ALA A 39 0.69 3.55 3.89
CA ALA A 39 0.51 4.81 4.61
C ALA A 39 -0.92 5.36 4.42
N VAL A 40 -1.36 5.51 3.18
CA VAL A 40 -2.69 6.04 2.83
C VAL A 40 -3.81 5.16 3.39
N TYR A 41 -3.66 3.84 3.30
CA TYR A 41 -4.68 2.91 3.79
C TYR A 41 -4.71 2.78 5.30
N SER A 42 -3.66 3.19 6.00
CA SER A 42 -3.63 3.27 7.46
C SER A 42 -4.14 4.61 8.00
N ALA A 43 -4.37 5.60 7.13
CA ALA A 43 -4.87 6.91 7.53
C ALA A 43 -6.35 6.83 7.97
N PRO A 44 -6.75 7.48 9.08
CA PRO A 44 -8.16 7.57 9.47
C PRO A 44 -8.96 8.34 8.40
N GLY A 45 -10.22 7.97 8.17
CA GLY A 45 -11.05 8.59 7.13
C GLY A 45 -11.46 10.04 7.43
N GLY A 46 -11.33 10.46 8.69
CA GLY A 46 -11.59 11.82 9.17
C GLY A 46 -11.25 12.01 10.66
N GLU A 47 -11.47 13.23 11.17
CA GLU A 47 -11.21 13.59 12.57
C GLU A 47 -12.10 12.78 13.52
N GLY A 48 -11.48 12.05 14.45
CA GLY A 48 -12.18 11.20 15.43
C GLY A 48 -12.58 9.82 14.92
N GLU A 49 -12.33 9.49 13.65
CA GLU A 49 -12.49 8.12 13.16
C GLU A 49 -11.35 7.24 13.64
N ALA A 50 -11.69 6.00 14.00
CA ALA A 50 -10.69 5.01 14.34
C ALA A 50 -9.83 4.69 13.10
N PRO A 51 -8.51 4.50 13.27
CA PRO A 51 -7.67 4.03 12.18
C PRO A 51 -8.17 2.66 11.69
N PRO A 52 -8.02 2.36 10.39
CA PRO A 52 -8.40 1.07 9.83
C PRO A 52 -7.70 -0.10 10.52
N ASP A 53 -8.35 -1.26 10.53
CA ASP A 53 -7.75 -2.51 11.00
C ASP A 53 -6.47 -2.81 10.20
N ALA A 54 -5.38 -3.10 10.91
CA ALA A 54 -4.10 -3.45 10.31
C ALA A 54 -4.22 -4.65 9.35
N LEU A 55 -5.14 -5.59 9.63
CA LEU A 55 -5.40 -6.71 8.73
C LEU A 55 -5.99 -6.23 7.38
N ALA A 56 -6.86 -5.22 7.40
CA ALA A 56 -7.44 -4.66 6.17
C ALA A 56 -6.37 -3.97 5.31
N VAL A 57 -5.48 -3.20 5.94
CA VAL A 57 -4.33 -2.57 5.27
C VAL A 57 -3.45 -3.65 4.64
N ARG A 58 -3.15 -4.72 5.38
CA ARG A 58 -2.36 -5.86 4.89
C ARG A 58 -2.96 -6.48 3.64
N VAL A 59 -4.27 -6.71 3.63
CA VAL A 59 -4.96 -7.32 2.49
C VAL A 59 -4.79 -6.46 1.23
N VAL A 60 -4.83 -5.13 1.37
CA VAL A 60 -4.63 -4.20 0.25
C VAL A 60 -3.18 -4.23 -0.27
N VAL A 61 -2.20 -4.18 0.64
CA VAL A 61 -0.77 -4.26 0.31
C VAL A 61 -0.44 -5.60 -0.38
N ASP A 62 -0.93 -6.71 0.16
CA ASP A 62 -0.76 -8.05 -0.42
C ASP A 62 -1.36 -8.16 -1.82
N ARG A 63 -2.49 -7.50 -2.08
CA ARG A 63 -3.12 -7.48 -3.42
C ARG A 63 -2.23 -6.76 -4.42
N TRP A 64 -1.66 -5.61 -4.05
CA TRP A 64 -0.69 -4.92 -4.90
C TRP A 64 0.56 -5.77 -5.13
N HIS A 65 1.14 -6.32 -4.06
CA HIS A 65 2.31 -7.18 -4.16
C HIS A 65 2.09 -8.39 -5.07
N ARG A 66 0.92 -9.05 -4.99
CA ARG A 66 0.54 -10.14 -5.92
C ARG A 66 0.36 -9.63 -7.35
N HIS A 67 -0.19 -8.44 -7.56
CA HIS A 67 -0.33 -7.84 -8.88
C HIS A 67 1.03 -7.56 -9.54
N ARG A 68 2.03 -7.20 -8.73
CA ARG A 68 3.43 -7.03 -9.18
C ARG A 68 4.11 -8.36 -9.55
N ASP A 69 3.50 -9.50 -9.27
CA ASP A 69 3.98 -10.84 -9.64
C ASP A 69 5.42 -11.12 -9.19
N GLY A 70 5.74 -10.73 -7.95
CA GLY A 70 7.09 -10.90 -7.37
C GLY A 70 8.14 -9.94 -7.89
N LYS A 71 7.78 -8.96 -8.73
CA LYS A 71 8.67 -7.86 -9.11
C LYS A 71 8.77 -6.84 -7.99
N PRO A 72 9.93 -6.17 -7.83
CA PRO A 72 10.07 -5.06 -6.89
C PRO A 72 8.99 -3.99 -7.10
N ALA A 73 8.44 -3.52 -6.00
CA ALA A 73 7.41 -2.49 -5.94
C ALA A 73 8.06 -1.12 -5.63
N ASP A 74 9.10 -0.78 -6.40
CA ASP A 74 9.97 0.38 -6.16
C ASP A 74 9.86 1.47 -7.23
N ASN A 75 8.81 1.50 -8.05
CA ASN A 75 8.68 2.54 -9.08
C ASN A 75 7.24 3.06 -9.16
N LEU A 76 7.06 4.31 -8.74
CA LEU A 76 5.75 4.97 -8.67
C LEU A 76 5.03 5.09 -10.02
N SER A 77 5.75 5.03 -11.14
CA SER A 77 5.12 5.04 -12.48
C SER A 77 4.20 3.84 -12.71
N HIS A 78 4.35 2.74 -11.96
CA HIS A 78 3.42 1.62 -12.04
C HIS A 78 2.04 1.93 -11.44
N ILE A 79 1.99 2.79 -10.41
CA ILE A 79 0.73 3.24 -9.82
C ILE A 79 0.08 4.25 -10.78
N SER A 80 0.83 5.27 -11.19
CA SER A 80 0.34 6.35 -12.07
C SER A 80 0.01 5.89 -13.49
N GLY A 81 0.63 4.81 -13.96
CA GLY A 81 0.38 4.24 -15.28
C GLY A 81 -0.92 3.45 -15.40
N LEU A 82 -1.59 3.16 -14.28
CA LEU A 82 -2.90 2.52 -14.27
C LEU A 82 -4.00 3.57 -14.29
N ASP A 83 -5.06 3.32 -15.06
CA ASP A 83 -6.28 4.10 -14.93
C ASP A 83 -6.95 3.84 -13.56
N ASP A 84 -7.71 4.82 -13.07
CA ASP A 84 -8.37 4.79 -11.76
C ASP A 84 -9.20 3.52 -11.52
N TYR A 85 -9.84 3.01 -12.57
CA TYR A 85 -10.67 1.82 -12.47
C TYR A 85 -9.83 0.55 -12.34
N ALA A 86 -8.76 0.44 -13.13
CA ALA A 86 -7.81 -0.66 -13.05
C ALA A 86 -7.13 -0.71 -11.69
N PHE A 87 -6.65 0.43 -11.17
CA PHE A 87 -5.98 0.50 -9.88
C PHE A 87 -6.94 0.14 -8.74
N LYS A 88 -8.14 0.74 -8.72
CA LYS A 88 -9.19 0.38 -7.75
C LYS A 88 -9.52 -1.12 -7.78
N ARG A 89 -9.59 -1.73 -8.97
CA ARG A 89 -9.85 -3.16 -9.12
C ARG A 89 -8.74 -4.04 -8.57
N VAL A 90 -7.48 -3.65 -8.74
CA VAL A 90 -6.34 -4.38 -8.17
C VAL A 90 -6.43 -4.38 -6.65
N LEU A 91 -6.68 -3.19 -6.06
CA LEU A 91 -6.79 -3.07 -4.61
C LEU A 91 -8.08 -3.69 -4.07
N ALA A 92 -9.12 -3.83 -4.90
CA ALA A 92 -10.43 -4.41 -4.58
C ALA A 92 -11.00 -3.89 -3.25
N ASP A 93 -10.85 -2.59 -3.03
CA ASP A 93 -11.25 -1.90 -1.81
C ASP A 93 -12.07 -0.64 -2.14
N GLU A 94 -13.07 -0.38 -1.31
CA GLU A 94 -14.00 0.75 -1.47
C GLU A 94 -13.85 1.81 -0.38
N ALA A 95 -12.81 1.74 0.44
CA ALA A 95 -12.59 2.69 1.50
C ALA A 95 -12.28 4.08 0.94
N CYS A 96 -12.80 5.08 1.66
CA CYS A 96 -12.64 6.48 1.34
C CYS A 96 -11.74 7.19 2.37
N LEU A 97 -11.10 8.26 1.91
CA LEU A 97 -10.29 9.18 2.70
C LEU A 97 -10.61 10.60 2.23
N GLY A 98 -11.07 11.46 3.14
CA GLY A 98 -11.49 12.83 2.77
C GLY A 98 -12.61 12.88 1.74
N GLY A 99 -13.53 11.90 1.76
CA GLY A 99 -14.66 11.80 0.83
C GLY A 99 -14.31 11.30 -0.59
N ARG A 100 -13.09 10.81 -0.81
CA ARG A 100 -12.64 10.23 -2.09
C ARG A 100 -12.15 8.80 -1.89
N PRO A 101 -12.20 7.93 -2.91
CA PRO A 101 -11.59 6.62 -2.83
C PRO A 101 -10.10 6.72 -2.48
N ARG A 102 -9.63 5.91 -1.53
CA ARG A 102 -8.21 5.88 -1.14
C ARG A 102 -7.28 5.56 -2.32
N SER A 103 -7.75 4.76 -3.27
CA SER A 103 -7.04 4.47 -4.51
C SER A 103 -6.68 5.74 -5.29
N CYS A 104 -7.61 6.69 -5.39
CA CYS A 104 -7.35 7.97 -6.05
C CYS A 104 -6.36 8.82 -5.27
N VAL A 105 -6.40 8.80 -3.93
CA VAL A 105 -5.43 9.54 -3.10
C VAL A 105 -4.02 8.98 -3.29
N VAL A 106 -3.87 7.65 -3.39
CA VAL A 106 -2.59 7.01 -3.70
C VAL A 106 -2.08 7.43 -5.09
N GLN A 107 -2.94 7.45 -6.10
CA GLN A 107 -2.55 7.87 -7.46
C GLN A 107 -2.15 9.35 -7.51
N ASP A 108 -2.96 10.26 -6.93
CA ASP A 108 -2.63 11.69 -6.85
C ASP A 108 -1.29 11.92 -6.12
N ALA A 109 -1.02 11.14 -5.08
CA ALA A 109 0.25 11.20 -4.35
C ALA A 109 1.43 10.69 -5.20
N ALA A 110 1.26 9.59 -5.93
CA ALA A 110 2.26 9.08 -6.86
C ALA A 110 2.57 10.10 -7.97
N ASP A 111 1.53 10.71 -8.57
CA ASP A 111 1.68 11.74 -9.61
C ASP A 111 2.42 12.98 -9.10
N SER A 112 2.12 13.41 -7.88
CA SER A 112 2.81 14.54 -7.25
C SER A 112 4.30 14.25 -7.03
N LEU A 113 4.62 13.05 -6.53
CA LEU A 113 6.02 12.61 -6.34
C LEU A 113 6.77 12.49 -7.68
N LEU A 114 6.14 11.93 -8.72
CA LEU A 114 6.73 11.84 -10.05
C LEU A 114 6.98 13.23 -10.65
N THR A 115 6.08 14.18 -10.44
CA THR A 115 6.26 15.58 -10.87
C THR A 115 7.49 16.20 -10.19
N ALA A 116 7.71 15.87 -8.92
CA ALA A 116 8.88 16.25 -8.13
C ALA A 116 10.15 15.43 -8.43
N GLN A 117 10.13 14.58 -9.48
CA GLN A 117 11.24 13.70 -9.89
C GLN A 117 11.59 12.61 -8.87
N VAL A 118 10.64 12.19 -8.04
CA VAL A 118 10.79 11.07 -7.10
C VAL A 118 10.12 9.84 -7.71
N PHE A 119 10.91 8.87 -8.17
CA PHE A 119 10.41 7.67 -8.84
C PHE A 119 10.54 6.43 -7.95
N HIS A 120 11.66 6.32 -7.23
CA HIS A 120 12.05 5.16 -6.42
C HIS A 120 12.28 5.57 -4.96
N ALA A 121 12.36 4.59 -4.06
CA ALA A 121 12.68 4.83 -2.65
C ALA A 121 14.03 5.56 -2.47
N ALA A 122 15.01 5.28 -3.34
CA ALA A 122 16.32 5.93 -3.31
C ALA A 122 16.24 7.44 -3.60
N ASP A 123 15.39 7.85 -4.54
CA ASP A 123 15.19 9.27 -4.87
C ASP A 123 14.59 10.02 -3.69
N LEU A 124 13.62 9.38 -3.02
CA LEU A 124 12.99 9.91 -1.82
C LEU A 124 13.98 10.03 -0.66
N ALA A 125 14.84 9.02 -0.46
CA ALA A 125 15.88 9.05 0.57
C ALA A 125 16.92 10.15 0.32
N ALA A 126 17.19 10.48 -0.95
CA ALA A 126 18.10 11.55 -1.32
C ALA A 126 17.52 12.95 -1.08
N ALA A 127 16.20 13.12 -1.16
CA ALA A 127 15.52 14.42 -1.04
C ALA A 127 14.17 14.33 -0.30
N PRO A 128 14.15 13.97 1.01
CA PRO A 128 12.91 13.76 1.76
C PRO A 128 12.04 15.02 1.86
N GLU A 129 12.65 16.20 1.96
CA GLU A 129 11.91 17.47 2.04
C GLU A 129 11.17 17.81 0.74
N VAL A 130 11.75 17.43 -0.41
CA VAL A 130 11.10 17.63 -1.71
C VAL A 130 9.88 16.72 -1.84
N ALA A 131 10.01 15.45 -1.42
CA ALA A 131 8.88 14.53 -1.37
C ALA A 131 7.80 15.01 -0.40
N ARG A 132 8.19 15.54 0.77
CA ARG A 132 7.27 16.08 1.78
C ARG A 132 6.47 17.25 1.25
N GLU A 133 7.12 18.21 0.61
CA GLU A 133 6.43 19.38 0.04
C GLU A 133 5.54 18.98 -1.15
N ALA A 134 5.96 18.03 -1.98
CA ALA A 134 5.11 17.49 -3.05
C ALA A 134 3.83 16.85 -2.49
N LEU A 135 3.92 16.12 -1.38
CA LEU A 135 2.76 15.44 -0.78
C LEU A 135 1.83 16.39 -0.02
N ARG A 136 2.31 17.53 0.48
CA ARG A 136 1.49 18.53 1.20
C ARG A 136 0.33 19.07 0.36
N GLY A 137 0.48 19.12 -0.96
CA GLY A 137 -0.57 19.57 -1.88
C GLY A 137 -1.67 18.54 -2.17
N VAL A 138 -1.51 17.29 -1.75
CA VAL A 138 -2.40 16.19 -2.14
C VAL A 138 -3.63 16.15 -1.24
N LYS A 139 -4.81 16.33 -1.84
CA LYS A 139 -6.07 16.33 -1.11
C LYS A 139 -6.35 14.95 -0.50
N GLY A 140 -6.46 14.92 0.83
CA GLY A 140 -6.72 13.70 1.61
C GLY A 140 -5.49 13.13 2.31
N LEU A 141 -4.31 13.70 2.06
CA LEU A 141 -3.10 13.41 2.84
C LEU A 141 -2.91 14.47 3.93
N ASP A 142 -2.74 14.01 5.16
CA ASP A 142 -2.31 14.83 6.28
C ASP A 142 -0.81 14.60 6.58
N GLU A 143 -0.25 15.49 7.39
CA GLU A 143 1.18 15.44 7.77
C GLU A 143 1.53 14.11 8.46
N ALA A 144 0.62 13.55 9.27
CA ALA A 144 0.82 12.28 9.95
C ALA A 144 0.94 11.09 8.98
N THR A 145 0.17 11.11 7.89
CA THR A 145 0.25 10.10 6.84
C THR A 145 1.56 10.22 6.07
N VAL A 146 2.04 11.44 5.83
CA VAL A 146 3.34 11.70 5.20
C VAL A 146 4.48 11.21 6.09
N ASP A 147 4.45 11.51 7.40
CA ASP A 147 5.44 11.01 8.35
C ASP A 147 5.46 9.49 8.43
N ARG A 148 4.29 8.86 8.41
CA ARG A 148 4.18 7.40 8.34
C ARG A 148 4.81 6.86 7.06
N PHE A 149 4.53 7.47 5.91
CA PHE A 149 5.11 7.04 4.63
C PHE A 149 6.65 7.11 4.65
N LEU A 150 7.22 8.21 5.10
CA LEU A 150 8.68 8.37 5.22
C LEU A 150 9.27 7.39 6.24
N GLY A 151 8.61 7.21 7.38
CA GLY A 151 9.02 6.26 8.42
C GLY A 151 9.00 4.80 7.93
N LEU A 152 8.01 4.43 7.10
CA LEU A 152 7.94 3.09 6.49
C LEU A 152 9.11 2.84 5.53
N LEU A 153 9.66 3.87 4.90
CA LEU A 153 10.84 3.75 4.04
C LEU A 153 12.16 3.83 4.81
N GLU A 154 12.11 3.93 6.15
CA GLU A 154 13.26 4.18 7.01
C GLU A 154 14.04 5.45 6.64
N VAL A 155 13.37 6.39 5.95
CA VAL A 155 13.95 7.66 5.56
C VAL A 155 13.90 8.55 6.79
N ARG A 156 15.04 8.67 7.49
CA ARG A 156 15.14 9.54 8.66
C ARG A 156 14.87 10.97 8.24
N SER A 157 13.80 11.58 8.78
CA SER A 157 13.69 13.04 8.81
C SER A 157 14.96 13.61 9.46
N PRO A 158 15.56 14.67 8.92
CA PRO A 158 16.70 15.31 9.59
C PRO A 158 16.23 15.74 10.97
N SER A 159 16.79 15.10 12.00
CA SER A 159 16.58 15.47 13.39
C SER A 159 16.90 16.95 13.54
N THR A 160 15.88 17.78 13.75
CA THR A 160 16.05 19.15 14.23
C THR A 160 16.79 19.07 15.56
N ALA A 161 18.08 19.41 15.54
CA ALA A 161 18.92 19.66 16.71
C ALA A 161 18.93 21.15 17.01
#